data_AF-A0A9W9KRT0-F1
#
_entry.id   AF-A0A9W9KRT0-F1
#
_cell.length_a   1.000
_cell.length_b   1.000
_cell.length_c   1.000
_cell.angle_alpha   90.00
_cell.angle_beta   90.00
_cell.angle_gamma   90.00
#
_symmetry.space_group_name_H-M   'P 1'
#
loop_
_entity.id
_entity.type
_entity.pdbx_description
1 polymer ?
#
loop_
_entity_poly.entity_id
_entity_poly.type
_entity_poly.pdbx_seq_one_letter_code
_entity_poly.pdbx_strand_id
1 'polypeptide(L)'
;MEVQFAGSVMSLEDPRGFIITIRRAKDDCDKPCIFRWNVPRDGGLKKLEGKLQPPPPQNFKLEGYEVETEELLPGQTLRRHIGSPSPFWDHMVAGERYELFWPGAEYALWAWGTFREHWNQEIGVSSGLPPHVIPGGVSCSFPCVEVEESQSESEPDDPQVDKAERVPGTPYISVSLEGPSEVCKPNKMLFTVKMTYEGLTSDNHEAVHTDTKPIIIHNHGFAHDNFRLQRRCPEFDHIKDADADEDLIQWKTYFDDEQGACHMIVEDPDVEVKVTDSEFFYCLKPGETVVKHNCIHYSDLHPDTMVGNNYRYQYWGGYVDWWVWGDSEEHASTVVKLPCWLNDHVIYPADNDGRPGIMVPFSNVVEFSVVS
;
A
#
# COMPACT_ATOMS: atom_id res chain seq x y z
N MET A 1 -2.35 -23.87 -6.42
CA MET A 1 -1.36 -22.94 -5.85
C MET A 1 -0.05 -23.17 -6.59
N GLU A 2 0.74 -22.13 -6.80
CA GLU A 2 2.09 -22.17 -7.35
C GLU A 2 3.01 -21.30 -6.49
N VAL A 3 4.30 -21.64 -6.43
CA VAL A 3 5.30 -20.90 -5.67
C VAL A 3 6.50 -20.65 -6.58
N GLN A 4 6.93 -19.40 -6.67
CA GLN A 4 8.05 -18.97 -7.51
C GLN A 4 8.97 -18.08 -6.68
N PHE A 5 10.27 -18.23 -6.86
CA PHE A 5 11.26 -17.33 -6.26
C PHE A 5 11.32 -16.04 -7.09
N ALA A 6 11.29 -14.88 -6.44
CA ALA A 6 11.23 -13.58 -7.12
C ALA A 6 12.60 -13.12 -7.68
N GLY A 7 13.68 -13.81 -7.32
CA GLY A 7 15.05 -13.50 -7.77
C GLY A 7 15.71 -14.62 -8.58
N SER A 8 16.96 -14.38 -8.96
CA SER A 8 17.84 -15.41 -9.54
C SER A 8 18.68 -16.12 -8.46
N VAL A 9 19.01 -15.40 -7.39
CA VAL A 9 19.70 -15.85 -6.18
C VAL A 9 19.06 -15.19 -4.95
N MET A 10 19.17 -15.81 -3.78
CA MET A 10 18.78 -15.22 -2.49
C MET A 10 20.01 -14.64 -1.80
N SER A 11 20.10 -13.31 -1.72
CA SER A 11 21.13 -12.59 -0.95
C SER A 11 20.90 -12.78 0.55
N LEU A 12 21.97 -12.84 1.35
CA LEU A 12 21.93 -12.77 2.82
C LEU A 12 21.86 -11.33 3.35
N GLU A 13 22.03 -10.32 2.50
CA GLU A 13 21.92 -8.90 2.88
C GLU A 13 20.60 -8.27 2.43
N ASP A 14 20.00 -8.81 1.37
CA ASP A 14 18.76 -8.30 0.75
C ASP A 14 17.87 -9.48 0.27
N PRO A 15 17.13 -10.12 1.17
CA PRO A 15 16.33 -11.29 0.84
C PRO A 15 15.10 -10.93 0.01
N ARG A 16 15.24 -11.02 -1.31
CA ARG A 16 14.08 -11.06 -2.22
C ARG A 16 13.12 -12.17 -1.79
N GLY A 17 11.82 -11.87 -1.85
CA GLY A 17 10.81 -12.80 -1.39
C GLY A 17 10.38 -13.84 -2.41
N PHE A 18 9.22 -14.45 -2.14
CA PHE A 18 8.60 -15.43 -3.03
C PHE A 18 7.26 -14.91 -3.51
N ILE A 19 6.90 -15.31 -4.72
CA ILE A 19 5.57 -15.09 -5.29
C ILE A 19 4.78 -16.36 -5.10
N ILE A 20 3.70 -16.27 -4.32
CA ILE A 20 2.69 -17.30 -4.24
C ILE A 20 1.54 -16.94 -5.16
N THR A 21 1.11 -17.90 -5.98
CA THR A 21 -0.05 -17.75 -6.85
C THR A 21 -1.15 -18.71 -6.40
N ILE A 22 -2.34 -18.19 -6.06
CA ILE A 22 -3.55 -18.97 -5.74
C ILE A 22 -4.57 -18.76 -6.85
N ARG A 23 -5.25 -19.82 -7.26
CA ARG A 23 -6.30 -19.75 -8.27
C ARG A 23 -7.57 -20.39 -7.76
N ARG A 24 -8.70 -19.66 -7.84
CA ARG A 24 -10.02 -20.26 -7.67
C ARG A 24 -10.38 -20.96 -8.98
N ALA A 25 -10.59 -22.28 -8.93
CA ALA A 25 -11.02 -23.01 -10.11
C ALA A 25 -12.40 -22.53 -10.60
N LYS A 26 -12.68 -22.73 -11.90
CA LYS A 26 -14.06 -22.69 -12.39
C LYS A 26 -14.71 -24.00 -11.98
N ASP A 27 -15.79 -23.90 -11.23
CA ASP A 27 -16.60 -24.99 -10.72
C ASP A 27 -18.09 -24.68 -10.98
N ASP A 28 -18.99 -25.56 -10.55
CA ASP A 28 -20.45 -25.37 -10.73
C ASP A 28 -21.03 -24.26 -9.82
N CYS A 29 -20.17 -23.50 -9.13
CA CYS A 29 -20.54 -22.41 -8.25
C CYS A 29 -20.05 -21.07 -8.83
N ASP A 30 -20.98 -20.25 -9.32
CA ASP A 30 -20.65 -18.94 -9.90
C ASP A 30 -20.37 -17.85 -8.84
N LYS A 31 -20.43 -18.19 -7.54
CA LYS A 31 -20.25 -17.21 -6.46
C LYS A 31 -18.77 -16.92 -6.19
N PRO A 32 -18.38 -15.67 -5.91
CA PRO A 32 -17.06 -15.39 -5.35
C PRO A 32 -16.86 -16.15 -4.03
N CYS A 33 -15.61 -16.41 -3.64
CA CYS A 33 -15.28 -16.87 -2.30
C CYS A 33 -14.42 -15.85 -1.59
N ILE A 34 -14.73 -15.57 -0.33
CA ILE A 34 -13.82 -14.87 0.57
C ILE A 34 -13.10 -15.87 1.46
N PHE A 35 -11.82 -15.64 1.71
CA PHE A 35 -11.05 -16.43 2.66
C PHE A 35 -10.01 -15.55 3.34
N ARG A 36 -9.79 -15.79 4.63
CA ARG A 36 -8.70 -15.15 5.36
C ARG A 36 -7.45 -16.01 5.19
N TRP A 37 -6.37 -15.37 4.80
CA TRP A 37 -5.07 -16.00 4.62
C TRP A 37 -3.96 -15.12 5.18
N ASN A 38 -3.40 -15.55 6.31
CA ASN A 38 -2.25 -14.89 6.91
C ASN A 38 -0.99 -15.66 6.53
N VAL A 39 -0.28 -15.19 5.52
CA VAL A 39 0.91 -15.85 4.99
C VAL A 39 1.98 -16.13 6.07
N PRO A 40 2.40 -15.17 6.92
CA PRO A 40 3.43 -15.47 7.94
C PRO A 40 2.97 -16.39 9.08
N ARG A 41 1.65 -16.59 9.29
CA ARG A 41 1.14 -17.49 10.35
C ARG A 41 0.65 -18.86 9.83
N ASP A 42 0.15 -18.91 8.61
CA ASP A 42 -0.44 -20.11 7.99
C ASP A 42 0.50 -20.72 6.92
N GLY A 43 1.55 -19.98 6.54
CA GLY A 43 2.64 -20.36 5.64
C GLY A 43 3.75 -21.14 6.33
N GLY A 44 3.56 -22.45 6.49
CA GLY A 44 4.61 -23.33 7.00
C GLY A 44 5.70 -23.61 5.96
N LEU A 45 6.70 -22.74 5.84
CA LEU A 45 8.05 -23.24 5.65
C LEU A 45 8.35 -24.08 6.92
N LYS A 46 8.47 -25.39 6.82
CA LYS A 46 8.92 -26.21 7.96
C LYS A 46 9.81 -27.32 7.45
N LYS A 47 11.01 -27.38 8.01
CA LYS A 47 11.93 -28.51 7.88
C LYS A 47 11.22 -29.79 8.33
N LEU A 48 11.20 -30.78 7.43
CA LEU A 48 10.57 -32.09 7.59
C LEU A 48 10.83 -32.69 8.98
N GLU A 49 9.76 -32.85 9.77
CA GLU A 49 9.49 -33.90 10.78
C GLU A 49 8.41 -33.44 11.80
N GLY A 50 7.21 -33.10 11.34
CA GLY A 50 6.10 -32.82 12.26
C GLY A 50 4.74 -33.08 11.63
N LYS A 51 3.85 -33.75 12.35
CA LYS A 51 2.44 -33.89 11.96
C LYS A 51 1.81 -32.49 11.87
N LEU A 52 1.11 -32.21 10.77
CA LEU A 52 0.27 -31.01 10.64
C LEU A 52 -0.76 -31.00 11.78
N GLN A 53 -0.83 -29.91 12.52
CA GLN A 53 -1.95 -29.65 13.41
C GLN A 53 -2.91 -28.67 12.70
N PRO A 54 -4.21 -28.97 12.64
CA PRO A 54 -5.17 -28.02 12.10
C PRO A 54 -5.17 -26.74 12.94
N PRO A 55 -5.35 -25.56 12.33
CA PRO A 55 -5.51 -24.34 13.10
C PRO A 55 -6.73 -24.46 14.03
N PRO A 56 -6.71 -23.86 15.23
CA PRO A 56 -7.86 -23.91 16.11
C PRO A 56 -9.07 -23.27 15.42
N PRO A 57 -10.29 -23.81 15.61
CA PRO A 57 -11.51 -23.26 15.03
C PRO A 57 -11.69 -21.80 15.49
N GLN A 58 -11.82 -20.88 14.54
CA GLN A 58 -11.96 -19.44 14.81
C GLN A 58 -13.16 -18.87 14.05
N ASN A 59 -13.78 -17.84 14.64
CA ASN A 59 -14.69 -16.94 13.93
C ASN A 59 -13.99 -15.60 13.79
N PHE A 60 -14.22 -14.93 12.67
CA PHE A 60 -13.68 -13.62 12.41
C PHE A 60 -14.79 -12.70 11.92
N LYS A 61 -14.92 -11.52 12.51
CA LYS A 61 -15.90 -10.51 12.08
C LYS A 61 -15.24 -9.56 11.08
N LEU A 62 -15.75 -9.55 9.86
CA LEU A 62 -15.24 -8.68 8.80
C LEU A 62 -15.77 -7.25 9.02
N GLU A 63 -14.94 -6.33 9.50
CA GLU A 63 -15.33 -4.92 9.75
C GLU A 63 -14.92 -3.96 8.61
N GLY A 64 -14.30 -4.49 7.56
CA GLY A 64 -14.03 -3.80 6.31
C GLY A 64 -12.98 -4.52 5.45
N TYR A 65 -12.34 -3.80 4.51
CA TYR A 65 -11.17 -4.33 3.80
C TYR A 65 -10.02 -4.50 4.80
N GLU A 66 -9.57 -5.74 4.98
CA GLU A 66 -8.51 -6.11 5.91
C GLU A 66 -7.41 -6.80 5.12
N VAL A 67 -6.14 -6.44 5.37
CA VAL A 67 -4.95 -6.84 4.60
C VAL A 67 -4.80 -8.36 4.41
N GLU A 68 -5.40 -9.17 5.28
CA GLU A 68 -5.29 -10.63 5.33
C GLU A 68 -6.53 -11.37 4.82
N THR A 69 -7.55 -10.68 4.30
CA THR A 69 -8.73 -11.33 3.72
C THR A 69 -8.76 -11.07 2.22
N GLU A 70 -9.10 -12.10 1.45
CA GLU A 70 -9.08 -12.10 -0.01
C GLU A 70 -10.44 -12.50 -0.57
N GLU A 71 -10.87 -11.89 -1.67
CA GLU A 71 -12.03 -12.29 -2.46
C GLU A 71 -11.56 -12.81 -3.82
N LEU A 72 -12.03 -14.00 -4.20
CA LEU A 72 -11.73 -14.58 -5.52
C LEU A 72 -13.01 -14.98 -6.27
N LEU A 73 -13.11 -14.49 -7.50
CA LEU A 73 -14.14 -14.87 -8.48
C LEU A 73 -13.81 -16.21 -9.14
N PRO A 74 -14.81 -16.96 -9.64
CA PRO A 74 -14.58 -18.20 -10.37
C PRO A 74 -13.58 -18.04 -11.53
N GLY A 75 -12.45 -18.75 -11.44
CA GLY A 75 -11.38 -18.68 -12.43
C GLY A 75 -10.31 -17.63 -12.14
N GLN A 76 -10.50 -16.74 -11.15
CA GLN A 76 -9.58 -15.68 -10.79
C GLN A 76 -8.30 -16.22 -10.14
N THR A 77 -7.21 -15.49 -10.35
CA THR A 77 -5.89 -15.81 -9.85
C THR A 77 -5.38 -14.65 -9.00
N LEU A 78 -4.99 -14.94 -7.77
CA LEU A 78 -4.32 -14.03 -6.84
C LEU A 78 -2.81 -14.32 -6.87
N ARG A 79 -1.99 -13.28 -6.94
CA ARG A 79 -0.53 -13.37 -6.77
C ARG A 79 -0.13 -12.51 -5.57
N ARG A 80 0.64 -13.07 -4.64
CA ARG A 80 1.10 -12.42 -3.41
C ARG A 80 2.60 -12.58 -3.28
N HIS A 81 3.32 -11.48 -3.08
CA HIS A 81 4.72 -11.54 -2.63
C HIS A 81 4.74 -11.68 -1.12
N ILE A 82 5.53 -12.64 -0.64
CA ILE A 82 5.50 -13.06 0.76
C ILE A 82 6.72 -12.60 1.55
N GLY A 83 7.50 -11.66 0.99
CA GLY A 83 8.68 -11.10 1.62
C GLY A 83 9.74 -12.17 1.90
N SER A 84 10.68 -11.84 2.79
CA SER A 84 11.80 -12.70 3.17
C SER A 84 11.33 -14.01 3.81
N PRO A 85 12.09 -15.13 3.69
CA PRO A 85 11.77 -16.41 4.30
C PRO A 85 12.00 -16.44 5.82
N SER A 86 11.49 -15.45 6.57
CA SER A 86 11.38 -15.55 8.02
C SER A 86 10.50 -16.76 8.38
N PRO A 87 10.85 -17.61 9.36
CA PRO A 87 11.98 -17.55 10.31
C PRO A 87 13.26 -18.33 9.91
N PHE A 88 13.37 -18.80 8.67
CA PHE A 88 14.48 -19.67 8.24
C PHE A 88 15.75 -18.91 7.91
N TRP A 89 15.61 -17.60 7.70
CA TRP A 89 16.67 -16.67 7.39
C TRP A 89 17.93 -16.85 8.24
N ASP A 90 17.78 -16.85 9.57
CA ASP A 90 18.90 -16.97 10.52
C ASP A 90 19.69 -18.29 10.41
N HIS A 91 19.18 -19.26 9.64
CA HIS A 91 19.76 -20.59 9.46
C HIS A 91 20.30 -20.81 8.05
N MET A 92 20.19 -19.82 7.16
CA MET A 92 20.67 -19.90 5.79
C MET A 92 22.17 -19.62 5.71
N VAL A 93 22.85 -20.31 4.79
CA VAL A 93 24.30 -20.25 4.58
C VAL A 93 24.55 -19.97 3.10
N ALA A 94 25.36 -18.95 2.83
CA ALA A 94 25.77 -18.63 1.47
C ALA A 94 26.49 -19.81 0.80
N GLY A 95 26.22 -20.00 -0.49
CA GLY A 95 26.71 -21.13 -1.28
C GLY A 95 25.84 -22.39 -1.19
N GLU A 96 24.86 -22.44 -0.28
CA GLU A 96 23.90 -23.54 -0.21
C GLU A 96 22.68 -23.32 -1.11
N ARG A 97 21.95 -24.40 -1.39
CA ARG A 97 20.71 -24.38 -2.17
C ARG A 97 19.55 -24.85 -1.31
N TYR A 98 18.50 -24.05 -1.26
CA TYR A 98 17.33 -24.28 -0.43
C TYR A 98 16.09 -24.57 -1.28
N GLU A 99 15.10 -25.19 -0.67
CA GLU A 99 13.80 -25.47 -1.27
C GLU A 99 12.69 -24.95 -0.36
N LEU A 100 11.92 -23.98 -0.85
CA LEU A 100 10.66 -23.57 -0.25
C LEU A 100 9.58 -24.55 -0.71
N PHE A 101 8.83 -25.12 0.22
CA PHE A 101 7.75 -26.06 -0.08
C PHE A 101 6.47 -25.67 0.66
N TRP A 102 5.33 -25.83 -0.02
CA TRP A 102 4.00 -25.67 0.55
C TRP A 102 3.45 -27.03 1.02
N PRO A 103 3.27 -27.24 2.34
CA PRO A 103 2.80 -28.51 2.89
C PRO A 103 1.30 -28.73 2.74
N GLY A 104 0.54 -27.71 2.34
CA GLY A 104 -0.90 -27.73 2.38
C GLY A 104 -1.43 -27.20 3.72
N ALA A 105 -2.61 -26.59 3.67
CA ALA A 105 -3.27 -26.07 4.87
C ALA A 105 -4.79 -26.19 4.74
N GLU A 106 -5.44 -26.30 5.89
CA GLU A 106 -6.88 -26.31 6.05
C GLU A 106 -7.32 -24.98 6.65
N TYR A 107 -8.21 -24.28 5.95
CA TYR A 107 -8.70 -22.95 6.28
C TYR A 107 -10.12 -23.04 6.79
N ALA A 108 -10.31 -22.69 8.06
CA ALA A 108 -11.62 -22.61 8.69
C ALA A 108 -12.33 -21.26 8.42
N LEU A 109 -11.57 -20.21 8.04
CA LEU A 109 -12.08 -18.85 7.84
C LEU A 109 -12.31 -18.55 6.36
N TRP A 110 -13.42 -19.05 5.82
CA TRP A 110 -13.85 -18.76 4.45
C TRP A 110 -15.39 -18.73 4.34
N ALA A 111 -15.91 -18.05 3.32
CA ALA A 111 -17.34 -18.02 3.01
C ALA A 111 -17.59 -17.80 1.50
N TRP A 112 -18.78 -18.19 1.04
CA TRP A 112 -19.26 -17.84 -0.30
C TRP A 112 -19.86 -16.44 -0.32
N GLY A 113 -19.53 -15.65 -1.34
CA GLY A 113 -20.01 -14.29 -1.52
C GLY A 113 -18.86 -13.30 -1.63
N THR A 114 -19.23 -12.03 -1.74
CA THR A 114 -18.31 -10.87 -1.79
C THR A 114 -18.00 -10.34 -0.39
N PHE A 115 -16.93 -9.56 -0.24
CA PHE A 115 -16.65 -8.78 0.97
C PHE A 115 -17.86 -7.96 1.42
N ARG A 116 -18.52 -7.32 0.45
CA ARG A 116 -19.68 -6.45 0.70
C ARG A 116 -20.86 -7.22 1.30
N GLU A 117 -21.08 -8.45 0.85
CA GLU A 117 -22.14 -9.31 1.39
C GLU A 117 -21.85 -9.76 2.82
N HIS A 118 -20.57 -9.87 3.21
CA HIS A 118 -20.14 -10.33 4.54
C HIS A 118 -19.72 -9.20 5.48
N TRP A 119 -19.92 -7.95 5.09
CA TRP A 119 -19.56 -6.80 5.92
C TRP A 119 -20.33 -6.81 7.25
N ASN A 120 -19.62 -6.62 8.35
CA ASN A 120 -20.08 -6.76 9.74
C ASN A 120 -20.61 -8.16 10.11
N GLN A 121 -20.37 -9.18 9.28
CA GLN A 121 -20.76 -10.57 9.57
C GLN A 121 -19.57 -11.38 10.07
N GLU A 122 -19.87 -12.45 10.80
CA GLU A 122 -18.87 -13.45 11.17
C GLU A 122 -18.68 -14.46 10.04
N ILE A 123 -17.43 -14.61 9.61
CA ILE A 123 -16.97 -15.70 8.77
C ILE A 123 -16.23 -16.73 9.64
N GLY A 124 -16.27 -18.01 9.25
CA GLY A 124 -15.62 -19.07 10.00
C GLY A 124 -16.58 -20.16 10.46
N VAL A 125 -16.34 -20.71 11.65
CA VAL A 125 -17.08 -21.86 12.20
C VAL A 125 -18.58 -21.58 12.32
N SER A 126 -18.98 -20.34 12.62
CA SER A 126 -20.38 -19.93 12.72
C SER A 126 -21.14 -19.99 11.38
N SER A 127 -20.44 -20.03 10.24
CA SER A 127 -21.04 -20.15 8.90
C SER A 127 -21.53 -21.58 8.57
N GLY A 128 -21.12 -22.59 9.34
CA GLY A 128 -21.47 -24.00 9.11
C GLY A 128 -20.83 -24.62 7.87
N LEU A 129 -19.90 -23.91 7.21
CA LEU A 129 -19.16 -24.42 6.06
C LEU A 129 -18.05 -25.40 6.50
N PRO A 130 -17.78 -26.47 5.73
CA PRO A 130 -16.64 -27.32 6.00
C PRO A 130 -15.35 -26.54 5.78
N PRO A 131 -14.26 -26.83 6.51
CA PRO A 131 -12.98 -26.19 6.25
C PRO A 131 -12.51 -26.43 4.81
N HIS A 132 -11.89 -25.42 4.20
CA HIS A 132 -11.37 -25.51 2.85
C HIS A 132 -9.91 -25.97 2.87
N VAL A 133 -9.53 -26.91 2.01
CA VAL A 133 -8.14 -27.41 1.96
C VAL A 133 -7.44 -26.87 0.73
N ILE A 134 -6.35 -26.12 0.93
CA ILE A 134 -5.40 -25.82 -0.13
C ILE A 134 -4.37 -26.96 -0.13
N PRO A 135 -4.31 -27.79 -1.20
CA PRO A 135 -3.45 -28.95 -1.22
C PRO A 135 -1.97 -28.54 -1.20
N GLY A 136 -1.17 -29.33 -0.47
CA GLY A 136 0.29 -29.24 -0.50
C GLY A 136 0.88 -29.83 -1.78
N GLY A 137 2.19 -29.66 -1.96
CA GLY A 137 2.92 -30.33 -3.03
C GLY A 137 3.76 -29.42 -3.91
N VAL A 138 3.58 -28.11 -3.84
CA VAL A 138 4.36 -27.16 -4.64
C VAL A 138 5.63 -26.75 -3.94
N SER A 139 6.74 -26.71 -4.67
CA SER A 139 8.01 -26.20 -4.18
C SER A 139 8.73 -25.36 -5.21
N CYS A 140 9.65 -24.54 -4.72
CA CYS A 140 10.59 -23.76 -5.51
C CYS A 140 11.99 -23.87 -4.89
N SER A 141 13.00 -24.09 -5.71
CA SER A 141 14.39 -24.18 -5.26
C SER A 141 15.21 -22.98 -5.70
N PHE A 142 16.08 -22.49 -4.83
CA PHE A 142 16.87 -21.29 -5.07
C PHE A 142 18.26 -21.40 -4.42
N PRO A 143 19.31 -20.83 -5.04
CA PRO A 143 20.63 -20.73 -4.45
C PRO A 143 20.72 -19.52 -3.49
N CYS A 144 21.51 -19.63 -2.42
CA CYS A 144 21.80 -18.56 -1.47
C CYS A 144 23.22 -18.01 -1.70
N VAL A 145 23.40 -16.70 -1.63
CA VAL A 145 24.68 -15.99 -1.80
C VAL A 145 24.87 -14.97 -0.67
N GLU A 146 26.12 -14.59 -0.35
CA GLU A 146 26.38 -13.57 0.70
C GLU A 146 25.80 -12.21 0.30
N VAL A 147 26.10 -11.77 -0.92
CA VAL A 147 25.66 -10.50 -1.50
C VAL A 147 25.21 -10.79 -2.92
N GLU A 148 23.95 -10.47 -3.26
CA GLU A 148 23.60 -10.26 -4.66
C GLU A 148 24.21 -8.92 -5.05
N GLU A 149 25.00 -8.86 -6.14
CA GLU A 149 25.45 -7.59 -6.71
C GLU A 149 24.21 -6.81 -7.18
N SER A 150 23.51 -6.16 -6.23
CA SER A 150 22.49 -5.20 -6.53
C SER A 150 23.21 -4.04 -7.18
N GLN A 151 22.75 -3.69 -8.39
CA GLN A 151 22.97 -2.34 -8.86
C GLN A 151 22.33 -1.46 -7.81
N SER A 152 23.16 -0.85 -6.97
CA SER A 152 22.77 0.23 -6.08
C SER A 152 22.37 1.41 -6.96
N GLU A 153 21.19 1.34 -7.55
CA GLU A 153 20.50 2.54 -7.97
C GLU A 153 19.80 3.02 -6.71
N SER A 154 20.54 3.79 -5.91
CA SER A 154 19.91 4.88 -5.20
C SER A 154 19.21 5.71 -6.27
N GLU A 155 17.97 5.38 -6.60
CA GLU A 155 17.17 6.28 -7.41
C GLU A 155 17.18 7.62 -6.66
N PRO A 156 17.54 8.73 -7.33
CA PRO A 156 17.39 10.02 -6.72
C PRO A 156 15.92 10.15 -6.30
N ASP A 157 15.66 10.67 -5.09
CA ASP A 157 14.31 11.02 -4.68
C ASP A 157 13.64 11.76 -5.83
N ASP A 158 12.46 11.30 -6.30
CA ASP A 158 11.63 12.08 -7.21
C ASP A 158 11.51 13.50 -6.65
N PRO A 159 11.61 14.55 -7.47
CA PRO A 159 11.53 15.92 -6.97
C PRO A 159 10.17 16.15 -6.29
N GLN A 160 10.18 16.93 -5.19
CA GLN A 160 8.94 17.40 -4.57
C GLN A 160 8.14 18.25 -5.56
N VAL A 161 6.81 18.15 -5.51
CA VAL A 161 5.94 19.02 -6.31
C VAL A 161 5.97 20.42 -5.73
N ASP A 162 6.56 21.38 -6.46
CA ASP A 162 6.65 22.77 -6.04
C ASP A 162 5.33 23.51 -6.26
N LYS A 163 5.12 24.58 -5.50
CA LYS A 163 3.99 25.49 -5.68
C LYS A 163 3.89 26.04 -7.11
N ALA A 164 5.03 26.33 -7.75
CA ALA A 164 5.10 26.85 -9.12
C ALA A 164 4.59 25.84 -10.17
N GLU A 165 4.45 24.56 -9.82
CA GLU A 165 3.90 23.55 -10.73
C GLU A 165 2.36 23.57 -10.79
N ARG A 166 1.70 24.31 -9.89
CA ARG A 166 0.24 24.47 -9.96
C ARG A 166 -0.19 25.06 -11.30
N VAL A 167 -1.26 24.52 -11.88
CA VAL A 167 -1.81 24.99 -13.15
C VAL A 167 -2.87 26.08 -12.90
N PRO A 168 -2.72 27.30 -13.44
CA PRO A 168 -3.74 28.34 -13.30
C PRO A 168 -5.12 27.89 -13.80
N GLY A 169 -6.17 28.23 -13.05
CA GLY A 169 -7.55 27.86 -13.35
C GLY A 169 -7.96 26.45 -12.90
N THR A 170 -7.07 25.62 -12.37
CA THR A 170 -7.45 24.36 -11.71
C THR A 170 -7.90 24.59 -10.27
N PRO A 171 -8.66 23.67 -9.67
CA PRO A 171 -8.91 23.67 -8.23
C PRO A 171 -7.61 23.81 -7.41
N TYR A 172 -7.65 24.64 -6.39
CA TYR A 172 -6.56 24.83 -5.43
C TYR A 172 -6.80 23.93 -4.22
N ILE A 173 -5.92 22.95 -4.05
CA ILE A 173 -5.92 22.05 -2.89
C ILE A 173 -4.62 22.23 -2.11
N SER A 174 -4.71 22.27 -0.78
CA SER A 174 -3.58 22.29 0.14
C SER A 174 -3.61 21.08 1.07
N VAL A 175 -2.43 20.60 1.46
CA VAL A 175 -2.28 19.47 2.39
C VAL A 175 -1.51 19.94 3.61
N SER A 176 -2.01 19.58 4.79
CA SER A 176 -1.31 19.79 6.06
C SER A 176 -1.31 18.51 6.90
N LEU A 177 -0.23 18.32 7.65
CA LEU A 177 0.00 17.14 8.46
C LEU A 177 0.09 17.49 9.94
N GLU A 178 -0.50 16.64 10.76
CA GLU A 178 -0.34 16.60 12.21
C GLU A 178 0.04 15.18 12.62
N GLY A 179 0.90 15.04 13.62
CA GLY A 179 1.32 13.72 14.08
C GLY A 179 2.04 13.79 15.41
N PRO A 180 2.47 12.63 15.95
CA PRO A 180 3.22 12.59 17.18
C PRO A 180 4.60 13.24 17.01
N SER A 181 5.13 13.84 18.08
CA SER A 181 6.54 14.27 18.16
C SER A 181 7.45 13.20 18.77
N GLU A 182 6.88 12.17 19.41
CA GLU A 182 7.61 11.08 20.06
C GLU A 182 6.87 9.75 19.88
N VAL A 183 7.62 8.65 19.73
CA VAL A 183 7.06 7.31 19.56
C VAL A 183 7.81 6.25 20.38
N CYS A 184 7.07 5.43 21.12
CA CYS A 184 7.57 4.27 21.89
C CYS A 184 7.28 2.93 21.18
N LYS A 185 8.08 1.89 21.46
CA LYS A 185 7.75 0.50 21.05
C LYS A 185 6.63 -0.08 21.95
N PRO A 186 5.72 -0.94 21.44
CA PRO A 186 5.38 -1.23 20.05
C PRO A 186 4.12 -0.42 19.64
N ASN A 187 4.24 0.90 19.48
CA ASN A 187 3.09 1.72 19.11
C ASN A 187 2.97 1.89 17.60
N LYS A 188 1.72 2.07 17.15
CA LYS A 188 1.41 2.62 15.84
C LYS A 188 1.44 4.14 15.94
N MET A 189 1.92 4.78 14.90
CA MET A 189 1.99 6.24 14.76
C MET A 189 0.83 6.68 13.89
N LEU A 190 -0.01 7.55 14.41
CA LEU A 190 -1.16 8.09 13.68
C LEU A 190 -0.83 9.48 13.17
N PHE A 191 -0.79 9.65 11.86
CA PHE A 191 -0.64 10.93 11.20
C PHE A 191 -1.99 11.36 10.64
N THR A 192 -2.42 12.55 11.03
CA THR A 192 -3.63 13.19 10.53
C THR A 192 -3.28 14.01 9.30
N VAL A 193 -3.85 13.63 8.17
CA VAL A 193 -3.73 14.33 6.88
C VAL A 193 -4.97 15.19 6.68
N LYS A 194 -4.79 16.49 6.53
CA LYS A 194 -5.87 17.46 6.28
C LYS A 194 -5.71 18.01 4.86
N MET A 195 -6.68 17.71 4.00
CA MET A 195 -6.74 18.17 2.62
C MET A 195 -7.83 19.23 2.52
N THR A 196 -7.46 20.44 2.11
CA THR A 196 -8.39 21.57 2.04
C THR A 196 -8.54 22.04 0.61
N TYR A 197 -9.78 22.15 0.14
CA TYR A 197 -10.10 22.78 -1.13
C TYR A 197 -10.44 24.25 -0.91
N GLU A 198 -9.68 25.18 -1.49
CA GLU A 198 -9.79 26.60 -1.16
C GLU A 198 -10.43 27.45 -2.26
N GLY A 199 -10.50 26.96 -3.50
CA GLY A 199 -11.01 27.70 -4.64
C GLY A 199 -10.21 27.42 -5.91
N LEU A 200 -9.90 28.45 -6.70
CA LEU A 200 -9.11 28.29 -7.94
C LEU A 200 -7.65 28.69 -7.74
N THR A 201 -6.78 28.08 -8.53
CA THR A 201 -5.38 28.49 -8.66
C THR A 201 -5.30 29.72 -9.56
N SER A 202 -4.67 30.79 -9.06
CA SER A 202 -4.34 31.99 -9.86
C SER A 202 -3.12 31.81 -10.75
N ASP A 203 -2.88 32.78 -11.64
CA ASP A 203 -1.64 32.90 -12.41
C ASP A 203 -0.37 33.01 -11.53
N ASN A 204 -0.52 33.39 -10.26
CA ASN A 204 0.57 33.45 -9.28
C ASN A 204 0.68 32.17 -8.43
N HIS A 205 -0.03 31.10 -8.79
CA HIS A 205 -0.08 29.84 -8.06
C HIS A 205 -0.62 29.94 -6.62
N GLU A 206 -1.40 30.99 -6.34
CA GLU A 206 -2.09 31.22 -5.07
C GLU A 206 -3.58 30.89 -5.17
N ALA A 207 -4.22 30.62 -4.03
CA ALA A 207 -5.65 30.42 -3.94
C ALA A 207 -6.43 31.70 -4.24
N VAL A 208 -7.49 31.57 -5.02
CA VAL A 208 -8.47 32.62 -5.32
C VAL A 208 -9.84 32.16 -4.87
N HIS A 209 -10.35 32.83 -3.85
CA HIS A 209 -11.66 32.58 -3.25
C HIS A 209 -12.74 33.40 -3.97
N THR A 210 -13.01 33.07 -5.24
CA THR A 210 -14.19 33.59 -5.97
C THR A 210 -15.43 32.73 -5.69
N ASP A 211 -16.57 32.97 -6.33
CA ASP A 211 -17.78 32.11 -6.28
C ASP A 211 -17.51 30.73 -6.91
N THR A 212 -16.64 29.95 -6.27
CA THR A 212 -16.22 28.63 -6.70
C THR A 212 -17.28 27.60 -6.37
N LYS A 213 -17.45 26.65 -7.28
CA LYS A 213 -18.40 25.56 -7.11
C LYS A 213 -17.77 24.44 -6.24
N PRO A 214 -18.61 23.56 -5.66
CA PRO A 214 -18.13 22.27 -5.18
C PRO A 214 -17.38 21.50 -6.28
N ILE A 215 -16.49 20.61 -5.85
CA ILE A 215 -15.73 19.73 -6.74
C ILE A 215 -15.87 18.29 -6.28
N ILE A 216 -15.76 17.38 -7.23
CA ILE A 216 -15.43 15.98 -6.96
C ILE A 216 -14.05 15.72 -7.55
N ILE A 217 -13.16 15.12 -6.76
CA ILE A 217 -11.79 14.79 -7.16
C ILE A 217 -11.51 13.32 -6.94
N HIS A 218 -10.71 12.72 -7.80
CA HIS A 218 -10.14 11.39 -7.57
C HIS A 218 -9.05 11.47 -6.49
N ASN A 219 -9.07 10.55 -5.52
CA ASN A 219 -8.22 10.64 -4.34
C ASN A 219 -6.83 9.98 -4.48
N HIS A 220 -6.51 9.39 -5.64
CA HIS A 220 -5.24 8.69 -5.88
C HIS A 220 -4.01 9.60 -5.69
N GLY A 221 -4.12 10.90 -6.00
CA GLY A 221 -3.08 11.89 -5.69
C GLY A 221 -2.73 12.04 -4.19
N PHE A 222 -3.48 11.39 -3.30
CA PHE A 222 -3.27 11.34 -1.84
C PHE A 222 -3.06 9.90 -1.33
N ALA A 223 -2.67 8.99 -2.22
CA ALA A 223 -2.22 7.64 -1.89
C ALA A 223 -0.90 7.64 -1.11
N HIS A 224 -0.57 6.51 -0.48
CA HIS A 224 0.61 6.36 0.37
C HIS A 224 1.92 6.69 -0.35
N ASP A 225 1.99 6.42 -1.66
CA ASP A 225 3.16 6.64 -2.50
C ASP A 225 3.50 8.11 -2.71
N ASN A 226 2.60 9.03 -2.33
CA ASN A 226 2.85 10.47 -2.34
C ASN A 226 3.35 11.00 -0.99
N PHE A 227 3.66 10.11 -0.04
CA PHE A 227 4.27 10.47 1.25
C PHE A 227 5.69 9.92 1.33
N ARG A 228 6.56 10.62 2.07
CA ARG A 228 7.92 10.16 2.35
C ARG A 228 8.13 10.06 3.84
N LEU A 229 8.71 8.94 4.26
CA LEU A 229 9.30 8.75 5.56
C LEU A 229 10.83 8.81 5.39
N GLN A 230 11.46 9.72 6.11
CA GLN A 230 12.91 9.93 5.98
C GLN A 230 13.55 9.88 7.35
N ARG A 231 14.72 9.24 7.43
CA ARG A 231 15.47 9.05 8.66
C ARG A 231 16.64 10.02 8.69
N ARG A 232 16.91 10.59 9.86
CA ARG A 232 18.13 11.37 10.08
C ARG A 232 19.33 10.44 10.20
N CYS A 233 20.34 10.59 9.33
CA CYS A 233 21.56 9.79 9.35
C CYS A 233 22.66 10.50 10.18
N PRO A 234 23.08 9.98 11.35
CA PRO A 234 24.09 10.64 12.19
C PRO A 234 25.51 10.55 11.62
N GLU A 235 25.79 9.57 10.76
CA GLU A 235 27.14 9.24 10.28
C GLU A 235 27.70 10.26 9.27
N PHE A 236 26.83 11.13 8.73
CA PHE A 236 27.19 12.14 7.73
C PHE A 236 27.52 13.53 8.30
N ASP A 237 27.47 13.72 9.63
CA ASP A 237 27.91 14.97 10.29
C ASP A 237 29.41 15.31 10.05
N HIS A 238 30.17 14.41 9.41
CA HIS A 238 31.62 14.54 9.18
C HIS A 238 32.06 14.73 7.73
N ILE A 239 31.16 14.61 6.74
CA ILE A 239 31.51 14.82 5.32
C ILE A 239 31.05 16.22 4.91
N LYS A 240 31.94 17.21 5.10
CA LYS A 240 31.78 18.55 4.53
C LYS A 240 32.20 18.54 3.06
N ASP A 241 31.39 17.95 2.19
CA ASP A 241 31.51 18.25 0.76
C ASP A 241 30.85 19.61 0.50
N ALA A 242 31.65 20.56 0.03
CA ALA A 242 31.28 21.98 -0.04
C ALA A 242 30.20 22.32 -1.08
N ASP A 243 29.72 21.34 -1.85
CA ASP A 243 28.80 21.50 -2.98
C ASP A 243 27.53 20.63 -2.88
N ALA A 244 27.32 19.89 -1.78
CA ALA A 244 26.11 19.09 -1.57
C ALA A 244 25.12 19.83 -0.64
N ASP A 245 23.81 19.72 -0.94
CA ASP A 245 22.74 20.33 -0.15
C ASP A 245 22.74 19.74 1.27
N GLU A 246 23.04 20.55 2.29
CA GLU A 246 23.20 20.11 3.69
C GLU A 246 21.98 19.32 4.21
N ASP A 247 20.78 19.59 3.68
CA ASP A 247 19.54 18.92 4.12
C ASP A 247 19.35 17.52 3.49
N LEU A 248 19.85 17.32 2.25
CA LEU A 248 19.91 15.99 1.60
C LEU A 248 20.98 15.09 2.22
N ILE A 249 22.04 15.68 2.78
CA ILE A 249 23.12 14.94 3.47
C ILE A 249 22.64 14.42 4.84
N GLN A 250 21.72 15.14 5.49
CA GLN A 250 21.27 14.81 6.84
C GLN A 250 20.05 13.88 6.88
N TRP A 251 19.19 13.93 5.88
CA TRP A 251 17.94 13.18 5.84
C TRP A 251 17.86 12.28 4.62
N LYS A 252 17.85 10.97 4.84
CA LYS A 252 17.72 9.98 3.77
C LYS A 252 16.31 9.44 3.74
N THR A 253 15.70 9.42 2.55
CA THR A 253 14.44 8.70 2.35
C THR A 253 14.67 7.22 2.61
N TYR A 254 13.88 6.69 3.55
CA TYR A 254 13.79 5.27 3.74
C TYR A 254 12.70 4.78 2.80
N PHE A 255 13.12 4.27 1.65
CA PHE A 255 12.28 3.42 0.84
C PHE A 255 12.31 2.06 1.51
N ASP A 256 11.16 1.61 1.98
CA ASP A 256 10.96 0.19 2.25
C ASP A 256 10.84 -0.48 0.87
N ASP A 257 11.98 -0.73 0.22
CA ASP A 257 12.06 -1.59 -0.96
C ASP A 257 11.69 -3.05 -0.63
N GLU A 258 11.51 -3.39 0.66
CA GLU A 258 10.86 -4.64 1.07
C GLU A 258 9.34 -4.64 0.86
N GLN A 259 8.70 -3.49 0.62
CA GLN A 259 7.42 -3.43 -0.11
C GLN A 259 7.71 -3.65 -1.59
N GLY A 260 8.20 -4.86 -1.88
CA GLY A 260 8.45 -5.35 -3.22
C GLY A 260 7.25 -5.04 -4.07
N ALA A 261 7.48 -4.27 -5.14
CA ALA A 261 6.55 -3.91 -6.20
C ALA A 261 5.19 -4.56 -5.98
N CYS A 262 4.24 -3.84 -5.36
CA CYS A 262 2.88 -4.31 -5.12
C CYS A 262 2.43 -5.09 -6.36
N HIS A 263 2.38 -6.42 -6.27
CA HIS A 263 2.10 -7.24 -7.44
C HIS A 263 0.61 -7.14 -7.72
N MET A 264 0.25 -6.21 -8.60
CA MET A 264 -1.14 -5.91 -8.95
C MET A 264 -1.67 -6.97 -9.92
N ILE A 265 -2.96 -7.30 -9.80
CA ILE A 265 -3.67 -8.07 -10.81
C ILE A 265 -3.83 -7.12 -12.00
N VAL A 266 -3.05 -7.30 -13.08
CA VAL A 266 -3.09 -6.41 -14.26
C VAL A 266 -3.91 -6.95 -15.44
N GLU A 267 -4.50 -8.14 -15.29
CA GLU A 267 -5.18 -8.86 -16.38
C GLU A 267 -6.72 -8.80 -16.32
N ASP A 268 -7.29 -8.34 -15.22
CA ASP A 268 -8.74 -8.22 -15.04
C ASP A 268 -9.28 -6.95 -15.72
N PRO A 269 -10.56 -6.92 -16.15
CA PRO A 269 -11.12 -5.75 -16.82
C PRO A 269 -11.30 -4.57 -15.86
N ASP A 270 -11.18 -3.36 -16.39
CA ASP A 270 -11.44 -2.11 -15.67
C ASP A 270 -12.83 -2.11 -15.01
N VAL A 271 -12.90 -1.50 -13.84
CA VAL A 271 -14.08 -1.49 -12.98
C VAL A 271 -14.80 -0.15 -13.09
N GLU A 272 -16.11 -0.19 -13.30
CA GLU A 272 -16.96 0.98 -13.26
C GLU A 272 -17.26 1.39 -11.83
N VAL A 273 -16.87 2.62 -11.47
CA VAL A 273 -17.02 3.17 -10.12
C VAL A 273 -17.81 4.47 -10.20
N LYS A 274 -18.71 4.68 -9.24
CA LYS A 274 -19.43 5.95 -9.12
C LYS A 274 -18.54 7.01 -8.51
N VAL A 275 -18.56 8.21 -9.07
CA VAL A 275 -17.76 9.33 -8.54
C VAL A 275 -18.27 9.85 -7.18
N THR A 276 -19.44 9.38 -6.73
CA THR A 276 -19.96 9.63 -5.39
C THR A 276 -19.46 8.64 -4.35
N ASP A 277 -18.62 7.67 -4.74
CA ASP A 277 -18.03 6.71 -3.81
C ASP A 277 -16.87 7.36 -3.05
N SER A 278 -17.05 7.52 -1.74
CA SER A 278 -16.07 8.18 -0.86
C SER A 278 -14.76 7.41 -0.69
N GLU A 279 -14.72 6.13 -1.10
CA GLU A 279 -13.50 5.33 -1.08
C GLU A 279 -12.50 5.82 -2.14
N PHE A 280 -12.97 6.29 -3.29
CA PHE A 280 -12.14 6.67 -4.44
C PHE A 280 -12.20 8.17 -4.75
N PHE A 281 -13.26 8.86 -4.32
CA PHE A 281 -13.49 10.26 -4.67
C PHE A 281 -13.81 11.11 -3.44
N TYR A 282 -13.32 12.35 -3.44
CA TYR A 282 -13.71 13.35 -2.45
C TYR A 282 -14.61 14.40 -3.08
N CYS A 283 -15.79 14.60 -2.49
CA CYS A 283 -16.69 15.71 -2.80
C CYS A 283 -16.43 16.84 -1.80
N LEU A 284 -15.97 18.00 -2.28
CA LEU A 284 -15.51 19.11 -1.46
C LEU A 284 -16.19 20.42 -1.85
N LYS A 285 -16.65 21.18 -0.86
CA LYS A 285 -17.06 22.58 -1.02
C LYS A 285 -15.87 23.51 -0.83
N PRO A 286 -15.89 24.73 -1.40
CA PRO A 286 -14.83 25.70 -1.14
C PRO A 286 -14.70 25.99 0.36
N GLY A 287 -13.49 25.91 0.88
CA GLY A 287 -13.14 26.01 2.30
C GLY A 287 -13.33 24.72 3.10
N GLU A 288 -13.80 23.63 2.49
CA GLU A 288 -13.97 22.34 3.17
C GLU A 288 -12.64 21.60 3.30
N THR A 289 -12.46 20.96 4.45
CA THR A 289 -11.31 20.11 4.76
C THR A 289 -11.75 18.67 4.97
N VAL A 290 -11.16 17.74 4.22
CA VAL A 290 -11.27 16.30 4.48
C VAL A 290 -10.09 15.86 5.34
N VAL A 291 -10.39 15.00 6.31
CA VAL A 291 -9.40 14.44 7.24
C VAL A 291 -9.23 12.95 6.96
N LYS A 292 -8.01 12.54 6.64
CA LYS A 292 -7.58 11.14 6.52
C LYS A 292 -6.56 10.84 7.61
N HIS A 293 -6.46 9.57 8.01
CA HIS A 293 -5.43 9.14 8.94
C HIS A 293 -4.52 8.12 8.26
N ASN A 294 -3.22 8.41 8.25
CA ASN A 294 -2.19 7.47 7.83
C ASN A 294 -1.60 6.83 9.09
N CYS A 295 -1.55 5.50 9.10
CA CYS A 295 -0.92 4.74 10.17
C CYS A 295 0.47 4.29 9.69
N ILE A 296 1.51 4.64 10.44
CA ILE A 296 2.85 4.09 10.27
C ILE A 296 3.11 3.18 11.46
N HIS A 297 3.48 1.94 11.19
CA HIS A 297 3.86 0.98 12.20
C HIS A 297 5.33 1.17 12.57
N TYR A 298 5.69 0.81 13.80
CA TYR A 298 7.10 0.79 14.20
C TYR A 298 7.96 -0.10 13.26
N SER A 299 7.38 -1.15 12.70
CA SER A 299 8.02 -2.03 11.71
C SER A 299 8.34 -1.33 10.38
N ASP A 300 7.68 -0.22 10.08
CA ASP A 300 7.89 0.53 8.83
C ASP A 300 9.04 1.54 8.98
N LEU A 301 9.58 1.69 10.20
CA LEU A 301 10.84 2.38 10.42
C LEU A 301 12.01 1.47 10.03
N HIS A 302 13.17 2.06 9.76
CA HIS A 302 14.37 1.30 9.40
C HIS A 302 14.70 0.20 10.43
N PRO A 303 15.10 -1.03 10.02
CA PRO A 303 15.27 -2.17 10.93
C PRO A 303 16.22 -1.95 12.12
N ASP A 304 17.26 -1.14 11.93
CA ASP A 304 18.24 -0.78 12.97
C ASP A 304 17.75 0.35 13.92
N THR A 305 16.48 0.76 13.83
CA THR A 305 15.97 1.92 14.57
C THR A 305 16.19 1.78 16.08
N MET A 306 16.87 2.78 16.64
CA MET A 306 17.16 2.87 18.07
C MET A 306 16.47 4.06 18.73
N VAL A 307 16.31 3.98 20.06
CA VAL A 307 15.93 5.13 20.88
C VAL A 307 16.90 6.29 20.63
N GLY A 308 16.36 7.49 20.40
CA GLY A 308 17.08 8.69 20.03
C GLY A 308 17.19 8.94 18.52
N ASN A 309 16.77 8.01 17.66
CA ASN A 309 16.68 8.25 16.22
C ASN A 309 15.53 9.21 15.90
N ASN A 310 15.74 10.03 14.87
CA ASN A 310 14.78 11.03 14.41
C ASN A 310 14.31 10.70 13.00
N TYR A 311 13.02 10.93 12.78
CA TYR A 311 12.34 10.72 11.52
C TYR A 311 11.56 11.96 11.13
N ARG A 312 11.38 12.16 9.83
CA ARG A 312 10.46 13.15 9.26
C ARG A 312 9.46 12.46 8.35
N TYR A 313 8.21 12.91 8.43
CA TYR A 313 7.10 12.46 7.59
C TYR A 313 6.49 13.65 6.87
N GLN A 314 6.32 13.53 5.55
CA GLN A 314 5.86 14.61 4.70
C GLN A 314 5.01 14.07 3.54
N TYR A 315 4.01 14.83 3.11
CA TYR A 315 3.40 14.65 1.80
C TYR A 315 4.33 15.31 0.78
N TRP A 316 4.83 14.52 -0.16
CA TRP A 316 5.85 14.93 -1.14
C TRP A 316 5.28 15.73 -2.31
N GLY A 317 3.96 15.79 -2.40
CA GLY A 317 3.23 16.33 -3.53
C GLY A 317 2.51 15.23 -4.31
N GLY A 318 1.55 15.60 -5.14
CA GLY A 318 0.80 14.62 -5.91
C GLY A 318 0.02 15.22 -7.07
N TYR A 319 -0.37 14.33 -7.97
CA TYR A 319 -1.15 14.64 -9.16
C TYR A 319 -2.55 14.07 -9.03
N VAL A 320 -3.56 14.93 -9.18
CA VAL A 320 -4.96 14.50 -9.32
C VAL A 320 -5.29 14.48 -10.80
N ASP A 321 -5.42 13.28 -11.33
CA ASP A 321 -5.69 12.96 -12.73
C ASP A 321 -7.12 13.31 -13.17
N TRP A 322 -8.09 13.14 -12.28
CA TRP A 322 -9.50 13.31 -12.59
C TRP A 322 -10.26 14.15 -11.57
N TRP A 323 -11.11 15.06 -12.06
CA TRP A 323 -11.96 15.89 -11.22
C TRP A 323 -13.18 16.42 -12.00
N VAL A 324 -14.22 16.92 -11.34
CA VAL A 324 -15.36 17.58 -12.01
C VAL A 324 -15.99 18.65 -11.10
N TRP A 325 -16.58 19.68 -11.72
CA TRP A 325 -17.35 20.70 -11.02
C TRP A 325 -18.75 20.20 -10.68
N GLY A 326 -19.16 20.34 -9.42
CA GLY A 326 -20.47 19.94 -8.96
C GLY A 326 -20.38 19.17 -7.65
N ASP A 327 -21.53 18.89 -7.05
CA ASP A 327 -21.62 18.05 -5.86
C ASP A 327 -22.09 16.64 -6.18
N SER A 328 -22.22 15.81 -5.14
CA SER A 328 -22.65 14.43 -5.27
C SER A 328 -24.09 14.27 -5.74
N GLU A 329 -24.96 15.28 -5.57
CA GLU A 329 -26.32 15.24 -6.11
C GLU A 329 -26.31 15.48 -7.61
N GLU A 330 -25.56 16.48 -8.08
CA GLU A 330 -25.38 16.77 -9.51
C GLU A 330 -24.74 15.60 -10.26
N HIS A 331 -23.82 14.88 -9.61
CA HIS A 331 -23.06 13.77 -10.20
C HIS A 331 -23.50 12.37 -9.74
N ALA A 332 -24.71 12.21 -9.20
CA ALA A 332 -25.20 10.93 -8.66
C ALA A 332 -25.20 9.76 -9.67
N SER A 333 -25.27 10.06 -10.97
CA SER A 333 -25.23 9.10 -12.08
C SER A 333 -23.89 9.06 -12.82
N THR A 334 -22.91 9.86 -12.42
CA THR A 334 -21.60 9.93 -13.08
C THR A 334 -20.77 8.72 -12.66
N VAL A 335 -20.21 8.03 -13.66
CA VAL A 335 -19.42 6.81 -13.51
C VAL A 335 -18.13 6.99 -14.30
N VAL A 336 -17.03 6.52 -13.73
CA VAL A 336 -15.72 6.45 -14.39
C VAL A 336 -15.18 5.02 -14.31
N LYS A 337 -14.14 4.72 -15.08
CA LYS A 337 -13.44 3.44 -15.00
C LYS A 337 -12.10 3.60 -14.33
N LEU A 338 -11.88 2.81 -13.28
CA LEU A 338 -10.57 2.59 -12.67
C LEU A 338 -10.03 1.25 -13.16
N PRO A 339 -8.70 1.00 -13.11
CA PRO A 339 -8.19 -0.33 -13.38
C PRO A 339 -8.77 -1.36 -12.41
N CYS A 340 -8.59 -2.64 -12.73
CA CYS A 340 -9.08 -3.73 -11.91
C CYS A 340 -8.50 -3.79 -10.48
N TRP A 341 -7.36 -3.16 -10.23
CA TRP A 341 -6.79 -2.99 -8.88
C TRP A 341 -7.26 -1.72 -8.16
N LEU A 342 -8.14 -0.91 -8.79
CA LEU A 342 -8.84 0.27 -8.26
C LEU A 342 -7.97 1.42 -7.73
N ASN A 343 -6.66 1.22 -7.61
CA ASN A 343 -5.71 2.14 -7.00
C ASN A 343 -4.70 2.68 -8.03
N ASP A 344 -5.22 3.34 -9.06
CA ASP A 344 -4.46 4.05 -10.11
C ASP A 344 -5.35 5.11 -10.75
N HIS A 345 -4.81 5.88 -11.68
CA HIS A 345 -5.52 6.85 -12.48
C HIS A 345 -6.81 6.32 -13.15
N VAL A 346 -7.75 7.23 -13.35
CA VAL A 346 -8.97 7.02 -14.14
C VAL A 346 -8.60 6.70 -15.58
N ILE A 347 -9.03 5.52 -16.03
CA ILE A 347 -8.81 5.02 -17.39
C ILE A 347 -9.87 5.58 -18.35
N TYR A 348 -11.09 5.80 -17.86
CA TYR A 348 -12.17 6.35 -18.70
C TYR A 348 -13.09 7.30 -17.92
N PRO A 349 -13.28 8.55 -18.40
CA PRO A 349 -12.64 9.15 -19.58
C PRO A 349 -11.14 9.42 -19.34
N ALA A 350 -10.28 9.00 -20.27
CA ALA A 350 -8.81 9.00 -20.10
C ALA A 350 -8.19 10.40 -20.05
N ASP A 351 -8.83 11.40 -20.66
CA ASP A 351 -8.31 12.76 -20.81
C ASP A 351 -9.00 13.76 -19.89
N ASN A 352 -9.75 13.28 -18.89
CA ASN A 352 -10.49 14.12 -17.95
C ASN A 352 -11.38 15.16 -18.70
N ASP A 353 -12.00 14.75 -19.81
CA ASP A 353 -12.75 15.61 -20.74
C ASP A 353 -11.98 16.87 -21.20
N GLY A 354 -10.66 16.77 -21.34
CA GLY A 354 -9.76 17.86 -21.73
C GLY A 354 -9.40 18.84 -20.61
N ARG A 355 -9.82 18.58 -19.36
CA ARG A 355 -9.48 19.42 -18.21
C ARG A 355 -8.08 19.08 -17.67
N PRO A 356 -7.23 20.07 -17.39
CA PRO A 356 -5.91 19.82 -16.83
C PRO A 356 -6.01 19.16 -15.45
N GLY A 357 -5.09 18.25 -15.13
CA GLY A 357 -4.99 17.66 -13.79
C GLY A 357 -4.57 18.71 -12.74
N ILE A 358 -4.78 18.39 -11.47
CA ILE A 358 -4.44 19.29 -10.36
C ILE A 358 -3.09 18.88 -9.79
N MET A 359 -2.13 19.79 -9.82
CA MET A 359 -0.86 19.62 -9.09
C MET A 359 -1.05 20.09 -7.64
N VAL A 360 -0.81 19.19 -6.69
CA VAL A 360 -0.87 19.46 -5.26
C VAL A 360 0.55 19.49 -4.71
N PRO A 361 1.04 20.63 -4.21
CA PRO A 361 2.39 20.75 -3.68
C PRO A 361 2.62 19.96 -2.39
N PHE A 362 3.88 19.78 -2.03
CA PHE A 362 4.29 19.18 -0.77
C PHE A 362 3.71 19.91 0.47
N SER A 363 3.57 19.18 1.58
CA SER A 363 3.01 19.70 2.84
C SER A 363 4.07 20.25 3.79
N ASN A 364 3.63 20.74 4.96
CA ASN A 364 4.53 20.85 6.12
C ASN A 364 5.11 19.48 6.51
N VAL A 365 6.21 19.51 7.26
CA VAL A 365 6.90 18.32 7.79
C VAL A 365 6.42 18.03 9.21
N VAL A 366 6.27 16.75 9.54
CA VAL A 366 6.12 16.26 10.93
C VAL A 366 7.39 15.51 11.30
N GLU A 367 8.11 16.01 12.32
CA GLU A 367 9.28 15.34 12.87
C GLU A 367 8.93 14.60 14.16
N PHE A 368 9.52 13.43 14.34
CA PHE A 368 9.36 12.65 15.56
C PHE A 368 10.62 11.88 15.95
N SER A 369 10.77 11.68 17.27
CA SER A 369 11.86 10.93 17.86
C SER A 369 11.40 9.59 18.42
N VAL A 370 12.27 8.58 18.31
CA VAL A 370 12.04 7.27 18.94
C VAL A 370 12.46 7.35 20.40
N VAL A 371 11.53 7.08 21.31
CA VAL A 371 11.74 7.13 22.76
C VAL A 371 11.47 5.77 23.40
N SER A 372 11.94 5.59 24.65
CA SER A 372 11.86 4.32 25.39
C SER A 372 10.43 3.94 25.80
#